data_AF-A0A5A7N5K7-F1
#
_entry.id   AF-A0A5A7N5K7-F1
#
_cell.length_a   1.000
_cell.length_b   1.000
_cell.length_c   1.000
_cell.angle_alpha   90.00
_cell.angle_beta   90.00
_cell.angle_gamma   90.00
#
_symmetry.space_group_name_H-M   'P 1'
#
loop_
_entity.id
_entity.type
_entity.pdbx_description
1 polymer ?
#
loop_
_entity_poly.entity_id
_entity_poly.type
_entity_poly.pdbx_seq_one_letter_code
_entity_poly.pdbx_strand_id
1 'polypeptide(L)'
;MALAAVAGLIGALWFHFGSIFYLALAAAGLAVVGQIGDLAESALKRHFNVKDSGRIIPGHGGVLDRVDGLVFVAPLVALFLYFAR
;
A
#
# COMPACT_ATOMS: atom_id res chain seq x y z
N MET A 1 -7.09 2.84 -6.54
CA MET A 1 -7.44 3.76 -5.43
C MET A 1 -8.92 3.74 -5.05
N ALA A 2 -9.86 3.98 -5.97
CA ALA A 2 -11.30 3.95 -5.65
C ALA A 2 -11.78 2.63 -5.01
N LEU A 3 -11.39 1.48 -5.56
CA LEU A 3 -11.72 0.15 -4.99
C LEU A 3 -11.11 -0.07 -3.60
N ALA A 4 -9.89 0.41 -3.36
CA ALA A 4 -9.22 0.28 -2.06
C ALA A 4 -9.90 1.15 -0.98
N ALA A 5 -10.34 2.36 -1.35
CA ALA A 5 -11.10 3.24 -0.45
C ALA A 5 -12.46 2.63 -0.07
N VAL A 6 -13.16 2.03 -1.04
CA VAL A 6 -14.42 1.32 -0.80
C VAL A 6 -14.21 0.09 0.08
N ALA A 7 -13.16 -0.72 -0.19
CA ALA A 7 -12.82 -1.87 0.65
C ALA A 7 -12.46 -1.46 2.09
N GLY A 8 -11.73 -0.35 2.25
CA GLY A 8 -11.41 0.22 3.55
C GLY A 8 -12.65 0.68 4.32
N LEU A 9 -13.61 1.32 3.64
CA LEU A 9 -14.88 1.74 4.23
C LEU A 9 -15.73 0.53 4.66
N ILE A 10 -15.82 -0.50 3.82
CA ILE A 10 -16.54 -1.74 4.14
C ILE A 10 -15.89 -2.43 5.35
N GLY A 11 -14.56 -2.53 5.39
CA GLY A 11 -13.84 -3.07 6.54
C GLY A 11 -14.11 -2.29 7.83
N ALA A 12 -14.10 -0.96 7.77
CA ALA A 12 -14.39 -0.10 8.91
C ALA A 12 -15.80 -0.37 9.50
N LEU A 13 -16.80 -0.50 8.63
CA LEU A 13 -18.19 -0.80 9.03
C LEU A 13 -18.34 -2.21 9.60
N TRP A 14 -17.65 -3.21 9.02
CA TRP A 14 -17.74 -4.61 9.45
C TRP A 14 -17.09 -4.87 10.82
N PHE A 15 -15.92 -4.28 11.06
CA PHE A 15 -15.15 -4.53 12.28
C PHE A 15 -15.53 -3.60 13.45
N HIS A 16 -16.52 -2.72 13.28
CA HIS A 16 -16.96 -1.76 14.31
C HIS A 16 -15.80 -0.96 14.92
N PHE A 17 -14.75 -0.67 14.12
CA PHE A 17 -13.69 0.21 14.56
C PHE A 17 -14.31 1.60 14.86
N GLY A 18 -13.85 2.27 15.92
CA GLY A 18 -14.39 3.54 16.39
C GLY A 18 -14.40 4.67 15.34
N SER A 19 -14.87 5.86 15.74
CA SER A 19 -15.11 7.07 14.92
C SER A 19 -14.52 7.01 13.51
N ILE A 20 -15.42 6.82 12.52
CA ILE A 20 -15.16 6.70 11.08
C ILE A 20 -14.15 7.76 10.57
N PHE A 21 -14.14 8.93 11.21
CA PHE A 21 -13.20 10.01 10.93
C PHE A 21 -11.72 9.59 11.06
N TYR A 22 -11.33 8.92 12.15
CA TYR A 22 -9.95 8.50 12.35
C TYR A 22 -9.53 7.40 11.37
N LEU A 23 -10.47 6.52 11.02
CA LEU A 23 -10.23 5.47 10.02
C LEU A 23 -10.07 6.04 8.62
N ALA A 24 -10.89 7.03 8.26
CA ALA A 24 -10.75 7.74 6.99
C ALA A 24 -9.40 8.46 6.90
N LEU A 25 -8.96 9.09 7.99
CA LEU A 25 -7.67 9.78 8.06
C LEU A 25 -6.50 8.78 7.94
N ALA A 26 -6.56 7.65 8.65
CA ALA A 26 -5.56 6.59 8.55
C ALA A 26 -5.52 6.00 7.14
N ALA A 27 -6.66 5.70 6.53
CA ALA A 27 -6.75 5.18 5.17
C ALA A 27 -6.18 6.16 4.14
N ALA A 28 -6.45 7.46 4.29
CA ALA A 28 -5.87 8.49 3.44
C ALA A 28 -4.34 8.55 3.59
N GLY A 29 -3.81 8.47 4.82
CA GLY A 29 -2.37 8.43 5.06
C GLY A 29 -1.69 7.21 4.43
N LEU A 30 -2.26 6.02 4.61
CA LEU A 30 -1.74 4.78 4.03
C LEU A 30 -1.82 4.79 2.50
N ALA A 31 -2.84 5.42 1.91
CA ALA A 31 -2.95 5.58 0.46
C ALA A 31 -1.79 6.43 -0.11
N VAL A 32 -1.42 7.52 0.57
CA VAL A 32 -0.27 8.35 0.18
C VAL A 32 1.03 7.55 0.27
N VAL A 33 1.23 6.82 1.35
CA VAL A 33 2.42 5.98 1.56
C VAL A 33 2.53 4.90 0.48
N GLY A 34 1.43 4.22 0.16
CA GLY A 34 1.40 3.21 -0.91
C GLY A 34 1.79 3.81 -2.27
N GLN A 35 1.32 5.01 -2.58
CA GLN A 35 1.68 5.74 -3.80
C GLN A 35 3.18 6.10 -3.83
N ILE A 36 3.75 6.50 -2.69
CA ILE A 36 5.20 6.76 -2.57
C ILE A 36 6.00 5.47 -2.82
N GLY A 37 5.53 4.32 -2.33
CA GLY A 37 6.17 3.02 -2.58
C GLY A 37 6.25 2.66 -4.07
N ASP A 38 5.15 2.82 -4.81
CA ASP A 38 5.09 2.61 -6.26
C ASP A 38 6.04 3.57 -7.04
N LEU A 39 6.10 4.84 -6.62
CA LEU A 39 7.04 5.80 -7.20
C LEU A 39 8.50 5.47 -6.87
N ALA A 40 8.79 5.02 -5.65
CA ALA A 40 10.13 4.61 -5.24
C ALA A 40 10.59 3.38 -6.02
N GLU A 41 9.70 2.40 -6.23
CA GLU A 41 9.97 1.22 -7.05
C GLU A 41 10.19 1.61 -8.52
N SER A 42 9.35 2.49 -9.06
CA SER A 42 9.53 3.04 -10.40
C SER A 42 10.87 3.75 -10.57
N ALA A 43 11.31 4.55 -9.58
CA ALA A 43 12.62 5.19 -9.60
C ALA A 43 13.77 4.18 -9.55
N LEU A 44 13.64 3.13 -8.73
CA LEU A 44 14.61 2.04 -8.64
C LEU A 44 14.77 1.31 -9.97
N LYS A 45 13.65 1.00 -10.65
CA LYS A 45 13.65 0.40 -11.99
C LYS A 45 14.42 1.25 -13.01
N ARG A 46 14.25 2.57 -12.98
CA ARG A 46 15.00 3.51 -13.83
C ARG A 46 16.49 3.55 -13.50
N HIS A 47 16.86 3.45 -12.22
CA HIS A 47 18.27 3.41 -11.82
C HIS A 47 19.00 2.18 -12.37
N PHE A 48 18.33 1.02 -12.40
CA PHE A 48 18.88 -0.21 -12.98
C PHE A 48 18.60 -0.36 -14.49
N ASN A 49 18.03 0.66 -15.13
CA ASN A 49 17.69 0.68 -16.55
C ASN A 49 16.78 -0.49 -16.98
N VAL A 50 15.96 -0.99 -16.06
CA VAL A 50 14.96 -2.05 -16.28
C VAL A 50 13.55 -1.47 -16.24
N LYS A 51 12.61 -2.12 -16.94
CA LYS A 51 11.20 -1.68 -16.97
C LYS A 51 10.32 -2.46 -16.01
N ASP A 52 10.56 -3.76 -15.90
CA ASP A 52 9.83 -4.68 -15.02
C ASP A 52 10.81 -5.19 -13.97
N SER A 53 10.36 -5.32 -12.72
CA SER A 53 11.18 -5.83 -11.61
C SER A 53 11.50 -7.33 -11.73
N GLY A 54 10.84 -8.04 -12.65
CA GLY A 54 11.12 -9.44 -12.98
C GLY A 54 10.17 -10.00 -14.04
N ARG A 55 10.28 -11.30 -14.32
CA ARG A 55 9.41 -12.04 -15.27
C ARG A 55 8.74 -13.26 -14.66
N ILE A 56 8.63 -13.29 -13.33
CA ILE A 56 8.14 -14.46 -12.59
C ILE A 56 6.67 -14.74 -12.88
N ILE A 57 5.87 -13.71 -13.19
CA ILE A 57 4.45 -13.89 -13.54
C ILE A 57 4.30 -13.82 -15.07
N PRO A 58 3.95 -14.91 -15.75
CA PRO A 58 3.77 -14.93 -17.20
C PRO A 58 2.76 -13.86 -17.64
N GLY A 59 3.20 -12.92 -18.47
CA GLY A 59 2.37 -11.83 -19.00
C GLY A 59 2.04 -10.68 -18.03
N HIS A 60 2.52 -10.70 -16.78
CA HIS A 60 2.13 -9.72 -15.74
C HIS A 60 3.28 -8.94 -15.09
N GLY A 61 4.53 -9.23 -15.45
CA GLY A 61 5.72 -8.54 -14.95
C GLY A 61 6.34 -9.17 -13.71
N GLY A 62 6.92 -8.33 -12.85
CA GLY A 62 7.59 -8.74 -11.63
C GLY A 62 6.62 -8.87 -10.45
N VAL A 63 6.99 -9.69 -9.46
CA VAL A 63 6.25 -9.78 -8.19
C VAL A 63 6.34 -8.45 -7.43
N LEU A 64 7.49 -7.77 -7.51
CA LEU A 64 7.74 -6.51 -6.81
C LEU A 64 6.81 -5.39 -7.33
N ASP A 65 6.47 -5.37 -8.63
CA ASP A 65 5.50 -4.44 -9.21
C ASP A 65 4.07 -4.59 -8.62
N ARG A 66 3.83 -5.64 -7.81
CA ARG A 66 2.52 -5.92 -7.17
C ARG A 66 2.52 -5.69 -5.67
N VAL A 67 3.70 -5.67 -5.05
CA VAL A 67 3.86 -5.51 -3.60
C VAL A 67 4.64 -4.27 -3.22
N ASP A 68 5.12 -3.47 -4.18
CA ASP A 68 5.80 -2.19 -4.01
C ASP A 68 5.12 -1.27 -2.97
N GLY A 69 3.82 -0.99 -3.12
CA GLY A 69 3.07 -0.20 -2.17
C GLY A 69 2.91 -0.90 -0.82
N LEU A 70 2.75 -2.22 -0.80
CA LEU A 70 2.59 -3.01 0.43
C LEU A 70 3.88 -3.02 1.26
N VAL A 71 5.04 -3.13 0.61
CA VAL A 71 6.36 -3.14 1.26
C VAL A 71 6.62 -1.84 2.03
N PHE A 72 6.10 -0.71 1.53
CA PHE A 72 6.20 0.59 2.23
C PHE A 72 5.10 0.76 3.29
N VAL A 73 3.89 0.27 3.05
CA VAL A 73 2.75 0.39 3.98
C VAL A 73 2.90 -0.52 5.20
N ALA A 74 3.37 -1.76 5.02
CA ALA A 74 3.46 -2.76 6.08
C ALA A 74 4.27 -2.33 7.33
N PRO A 75 5.51 -1.80 7.21
CA PRO A 75 6.27 -1.37 8.40
C PRO A 75 5.62 -0.18 9.11
N LEU A 76 4.95 0.72 8.37
CA LEU A 76 4.21 1.84 8.95
C LEU A 76 3.01 1.38 9.79
N VAL A 77 2.25 0.41 9.27
CA VAL A 77 1.14 -0.20 10.01
C VAL A 77 1.66 -0.97 11.23
N ALA A 78 2.75 -1.73 11.08
CA ALA A 78 3.35 -2.46 12.19
C ALA A 78 3.83 -1.51 13.32
N LEU A 79 4.46 -0.38 12.96
CA LEU A 79 4.89 0.64 13.90
C LEU A 79 3.69 1.28 14.62
N PHE A 80 2.63 1.62 13.87
CA PHE A 80 1.40 2.15 14.46
C PHE A 80 0.78 1.18 15.46
N LEU A 81 0.67 -0.10 15.11
CA LEU A 81 0.14 -1.14 16.00
C LEU A 81 1.04 -1.38 17.23
N TYR A 82 2.35 -1.23 17.07
CA TYR A 82 3.29 -1.34 18.19
C TYR A 82 3.08 -0.21 19.22
N PHE A 83 2.86 1.02 18.77
CA PHE A 83 2.59 2.17 19.67
C PHE A 83 1.14 2.27 20.15
N ALA A 84 0.19 1.70 19.43
CA ALA A 84 -1.22 1.65 19.82
C ALA A 84 -1.54 0.55 20.85
N ARG A 85 -0.52 -0.23 21.24
CA ARG A 85 -0.58 -1.25 22.29
C ARG A 85 -0.16 -0.68 23.63
#